data_AF-A0A7Y4K1X2-F1
#
_entry.id   AF-A0A7Y4K1X2-F1
#
_cell.length_a   1.000
_cell.length_b   1.000
_cell.length_c   1.000
_cell.angle_alpha   90.00
_cell.angle_beta   90.00
_cell.angle_gamma   90.00
#
_symmetry.space_group_name_H-M   'P 1'
#
loop_
_entity.id
_entity.type
_entity.pdbx_description
1 polymer ?
#
loop_
_entity_poly.entity_id
_entity_poly.type
_entity_poly.pdbx_seq_one_letter_code
_entity_poly.pdbx_strand_id
1 'polypeptide(L)'
;MNEASSRRGFLSAVVLLGVGGTASEAIAAAPKAEGKSKPAEVNATEDLMREHGIIRRTLLVYDEIARRLGLREEKAPVEVLARAARLMRDFGEGYHEKTEETEVFPRLVKAGQQKELVQVLLVQHAAGRKVTAALLAATSGRAALTQPQQRTEVARQLTGFIRMYEPHAAREDTVLFPAFRNLFDEKQFDELGERFEEQEHRLLGSNGFENALKEVAQLERDLGIHDLARFTVAEK
;
A
#
# COMPACT_ATOMS: atom_id res chain seq x y z
N MET A 1 -18.47 27.54 -18.21
CA MET A 1 -19.07 28.66 -17.47
C MET A 1 -19.23 28.21 -16.02
N ASN A 2 -18.51 28.89 -15.12
CA ASN A 2 -18.75 29.23 -13.70
C ASN A 2 -19.51 28.21 -12.83
N GLU A 3 -19.19 27.95 -11.58
CA GLU A 3 -18.31 28.55 -10.56
C GLU A 3 -18.25 27.50 -9.43
N ALA A 4 -17.07 27.17 -8.90
CA ALA A 4 -16.61 27.63 -7.59
C ALA A 4 -17.46 27.18 -6.38
N SER A 5 -16.87 26.21 -5.66
CA SER A 5 -16.53 26.27 -4.23
C SER A 5 -17.60 26.61 -3.18
N SER A 6 -17.58 25.77 -2.14
CA SER A 6 -17.63 26.15 -0.72
C SER A 6 -18.80 25.53 0.04
N ARG A 7 -18.51 24.43 0.74
CA ARG A 7 -19.24 24.05 1.94
C ARG A 7 -18.26 23.54 2.98
N ARG A 8 -17.79 24.46 3.81
CA ARG A 8 -17.76 24.36 5.29
C ARG A 8 -16.95 25.54 5.83
N GLY A 9 -17.61 26.69 5.90
CA GLY A 9 -17.21 27.75 6.83
C GLY A 9 -17.53 27.28 8.25
N PHE A 10 -16.49 27.05 9.06
CA PHE A 10 -16.65 26.91 10.50
C PHE A 10 -16.76 28.32 11.08
N LEU A 11 -17.98 28.74 11.40
CA LEU A 11 -18.25 29.97 12.14
C LEU A 11 -17.74 29.78 13.58
N SER A 12 -16.66 30.48 13.95
CA SER A 12 -16.37 30.77 15.35
C SER A 12 -17.14 32.03 15.74
N ALA A 13 -18.30 31.84 16.37
CA ALA A 13 -19.02 32.93 17.02
C ALA A 13 -18.47 33.10 18.43
N VAL A 14 -17.66 34.14 18.65
CA VAL A 14 -17.33 34.62 19.99
C VAL A 14 -18.29 35.77 20.31
N VAL A 15 -19.23 35.53 21.23
CA VAL A 15 -20.09 36.57 21.80
C VAL A 15 -19.40 37.11 23.04
N LEU A 16 -18.94 38.36 22.98
CA LEU A 16 -18.47 39.12 24.14
C LEU A 16 -19.62 40.04 24.61
N LEU A 17 -20.30 39.65 25.69
CA LEU A 17 -21.16 40.55 26.47
C LEU A 17 -20.30 41.15 27.59
N GLY A 18 -20.01 42.44 27.48
CA GLY A 18 -19.29 43.20 28.49
C GLY A 18 -20.21 43.72 29.59
N VAL A 19 -19.80 43.56 30.86
CA VAL A 19 -20.17 44.43 31.97
C VAL A 19 -18.90 44.70 32.79
N GLY A 20 -18.66 45.97 33.09
CA GLY A 20 -17.39 46.53 33.55
C GLY A 20 -16.86 46.05 34.90
N GLY A 21 -15.54 46.11 35.00
CA GLY A 21 -14.75 45.97 36.23
C GLY A 21 -13.31 46.38 35.95
N THR A 22 -12.80 47.36 36.68
CA THR A 22 -11.43 47.88 36.57
C THR A 22 -10.42 46.88 37.13
N ALA A 23 -9.57 46.29 36.30
CA ALA A 23 -8.34 45.64 36.72
C ALA A 23 -7.29 45.65 35.61
N SER A 24 -6.06 45.99 36.00
CA SER A 24 -4.86 46.06 35.16
C SER A 24 -4.47 44.67 34.66
N GLU A 25 -4.45 44.44 33.34
CA GLU A 25 -3.93 43.20 32.76
C GLU A 25 -3.05 43.47 31.54
N ALA A 26 -1.95 42.72 31.53
CA ALA A 26 -0.86 42.78 30.59
C ALA A 26 -1.33 42.62 29.12
N ILE A 27 -0.67 43.37 28.23
CA ILE A 27 -0.78 43.18 26.79
C ILE A 27 -0.20 41.80 26.46
N ALA A 28 -1.05 40.78 26.44
CA ALA A 28 -0.73 39.49 25.88
C ALA A 28 -0.59 39.66 24.36
N ALA A 29 0.64 39.62 23.87
CA ALA A 29 0.93 39.56 22.45
C ALA A 29 0.21 38.34 21.85
N ALA A 30 -0.65 38.58 20.86
CA ALA A 30 -1.28 37.53 20.09
C ALA A 30 -0.21 36.59 19.52
N PRO A 31 -0.40 35.26 19.55
CA PRO A 31 0.54 34.36 18.93
C PRO A 31 0.56 34.66 17.42
N LYS A 32 1.75 34.90 16.89
CA LYS A 32 1.97 34.97 15.43
C LYS A 32 1.43 33.67 14.85
N ALA A 33 0.52 33.79 13.88
CA ALA A 33 0.09 32.68 13.07
C ALA A 33 1.33 31.98 12.51
N GLU A 34 1.61 30.78 13.02
CA GLU A 34 2.66 29.92 12.50
C GLU A 34 2.37 29.68 11.02
N GLY A 35 3.42 29.86 10.21
CA GLY A 35 3.34 29.73 8.76
C GLY A 35 2.68 28.41 8.39
N LYS A 36 1.90 28.43 7.31
CA LYS A 36 1.38 27.22 6.67
C LYS A 36 2.56 26.26 6.48
N SER A 37 2.66 25.25 7.32
CA SER A 37 3.56 24.12 7.10
C SER A 37 3.19 23.59 5.73
N LYS A 38 4.15 23.52 4.80
CA LYS A 38 3.96 22.72 3.60
C LYS A 38 3.53 21.31 4.07
N PRO A 39 2.61 20.64 3.36
CA PRO A 39 2.38 19.22 3.63
C PRO A 39 3.75 18.54 3.70
N ALA A 40 3.97 17.70 4.72
CA ALA A 40 5.20 16.92 4.77
C ALA A 40 5.29 16.14 3.45
N GLU A 41 6.36 16.39 2.71
CA GLU A 41 6.70 15.63 1.51
C GLU A 41 6.88 14.18 1.95
N VAL A 42 6.22 13.25 1.27
CA VAL A 42 6.28 11.84 1.67
C VAL A 42 7.69 11.36 1.38
N ASN A 43 8.36 10.82 2.39
CA ASN A 43 9.76 10.42 2.22
C ASN A 43 9.87 8.99 1.64
N ALA A 44 11.04 8.65 1.12
CA ALA A 44 11.27 7.39 0.40
C ALA A 44 10.83 6.12 1.16
N THR A 45 11.03 6.05 2.48
CA THR A 45 10.59 4.87 3.27
C THR A 45 9.09 4.91 3.52
N GLU A 46 8.52 6.09 3.74
CA GLU A 46 7.07 6.23 3.88
C GLU A 46 6.34 5.81 2.59
N ASP A 47 6.85 6.13 1.41
CA ASP A 47 6.28 5.65 0.14
C ASP A 47 6.35 4.13 0.01
N LEU A 48 7.52 3.52 0.25
CA LEU A 48 7.66 2.05 0.25
C LEU A 48 6.66 1.38 1.22
N MET A 49 6.48 1.96 2.41
CA MET A 49 5.52 1.44 3.40
C MET A 49 4.06 1.64 2.97
N ARG A 50 3.73 2.76 2.32
CA ARG A 50 2.39 2.99 1.74
C ARG A 50 2.10 1.99 0.62
N GLU A 51 3.09 1.70 -0.22
CA GLU A 51 3.01 0.70 -1.29
C GLU A 51 2.76 -0.71 -0.72
N HIS A 52 3.43 -1.07 0.38
CA HIS A 52 3.10 -2.28 1.14
C HIS A 52 1.65 -2.33 1.62
N GLY A 53 1.02 -1.19 1.89
CA GLY A 53 -0.40 -1.11 2.16
C GLY A 53 -1.26 -1.65 1.01
N ILE A 54 -0.91 -1.36 -0.24
CA ILE A 54 -1.59 -1.89 -1.43
C ILE A 54 -1.32 -3.39 -1.59
N ILE A 55 -0.07 -3.81 -1.40
CA ILE A 55 0.31 -5.23 -1.48
C ILE A 55 -0.47 -6.04 -0.44
N ARG A 56 -0.51 -5.62 0.83
CA ARG A 56 -1.28 -6.28 1.91
C ARG A 56 -2.77 -6.34 1.61
N ARG A 57 -3.37 -5.26 1.09
CA ARG A 57 -4.78 -5.29 0.67
C ARG A 57 -5.03 -6.24 -0.49
N THR A 58 -4.06 -6.39 -1.40
CA THR A 58 -4.11 -7.42 -2.45
C THR A 58 -4.01 -8.83 -1.86
N LEU A 59 -3.26 -9.03 -0.77
CA LEU A 59 -3.25 -10.32 -0.05
C LEU A 59 -4.61 -10.64 0.59
N LEU A 60 -5.33 -9.65 1.11
CA LEU A 60 -6.72 -9.85 1.60
C LEU A 60 -7.66 -10.30 0.48
N VAL A 61 -7.51 -9.71 -0.72
CA VAL A 61 -8.24 -10.13 -1.92
C VAL A 61 -7.91 -11.58 -2.28
N TYR A 62 -6.63 -11.96 -2.24
CA TYR A 62 -6.19 -13.34 -2.48
C TYR A 62 -6.72 -14.33 -1.45
N ASP A 63 -6.74 -13.98 -0.16
CA ASP A 63 -7.25 -14.82 0.91
C ASP A 63 -8.74 -15.14 0.71
N GLU A 64 -9.53 -14.10 0.44
CA GLU A 64 -10.96 -14.28 0.19
C GLU A 64 -11.22 -15.10 -1.08
N ILE A 65 -10.43 -14.90 -2.15
CA ILE A 65 -10.54 -15.74 -3.36
C ILE A 65 -10.19 -17.19 -3.03
N ALA A 66 -9.12 -17.46 -2.29
CA ALA A 66 -8.72 -18.81 -1.90
C ALA A 66 -9.83 -19.51 -1.10
N ARG A 67 -10.45 -18.79 -0.15
CA ARG A 67 -11.60 -19.27 0.62
C ARG A 67 -12.77 -19.67 -0.28
N ARG A 68 -13.15 -18.80 -1.23
CA ARG A 68 -14.26 -19.04 -2.17
C ARG A 68 -14.00 -20.19 -3.14
N LEU A 69 -12.76 -20.34 -3.61
CA LEU A 69 -12.38 -21.45 -4.49
C LEU A 69 -12.53 -22.82 -3.82
N GLY A 70 -12.46 -22.87 -2.48
CA GLY A 70 -12.75 -24.07 -1.69
C GLY A 70 -14.24 -24.40 -1.57
N LEU A 71 -15.14 -23.47 -1.90
CA LEU A 71 -16.58 -23.67 -1.82
C LEU A 71 -17.13 -24.19 -3.16
N ARG A 72 -17.66 -25.41 -3.16
CA ARG A 72 -18.14 -26.09 -4.39
C ARG A 72 -19.28 -25.35 -5.09
N GLU A 73 -20.20 -24.79 -4.31
CA GLU A 73 -21.39 -24.11 -4.81
C GLU A 73 -21.13 -22.68 -5.26
N GLU A 74 -19.95 -22.11 -4.95
CA GLU A 74 -19.62 -20.74 -5.33
C GLU A 74 -18.97 -20.68 -6.72
N LYS A 75 -19.37 -19.67 -7.50
CA LYS A 75 -18.72 -19.37 -8.78
C LYS A 75 -17.35 -18.77 -8.51
N ALA A 76 -16.32 -19.33 -9.14
CA ALA A 76 -14.96 -18.78 -9.04
C ALA A 76 -14.92 -17.32 -9.52
N PRO A 77 -14.33 -16.38 -8.75
CA PRO A 77 -14.22 -14.97 -9.12
C PRO A 77 -13.04 -14.74 -10.07
N VAL A 78 -13.07 -15.38 -11.25
CA VAL A 78 -11.96 -15.42 -12.23
C VAL A 78 -11.46 -14.02 -12.61
N GLU A 79 -12.37 -13.10 -12.94
CA GLU A 79 -12.00 -11.75 -13.39
C GLU A 79 -11.35 -10.92 -12.26
N VAL A 80 -11.82 -11.09 -11.03
CA VAL A 80 -11.23 -10.42 -9.85
C VAL A 80 -9.83 -10.96 -9.61
N LEU A 81 -9.63 -12.27 -9.66
CA LEU A 81 -8.31 -12.88 -9.54
C LEU A 81 -7.35 -12.40 -10.64
N ALA A 82 -7.82 -12.32 -11.89
CA ALA A 82 -7.02 -11.87 -13.01
C ALA A 82 -6.55 -10.41 -12.83
N ARG A 83 -7.44 -9.54 -12.36
CA ARG A 83 -7.12 -8.13 -12.06
C ARG A 83 -6.18 -7.99 -10.87
N ALA A 84 -6.43 -8.72 -9.78
CA ALA A 84 -5.54 -8.75 -8.61
C ALA A 84 -4.12 -9.24 -8.96
N ALA A 85 -4.02 -10.29 -9.79
CA ALA A 85 -2.73 -10.79 -10.27
C ALA A 85 -1.99 -9.81 -11.18
N ARG A 86 -2.72 -9.03 -12.01
CA ARG A 86 -2.11 -7.94 -12.78
C ARG A 86 -1.64 -6.80 -11.89
N LEU A 87 -2.44 -6.42 -10.89
CA LEU A 87 -2.03 -5.41 -9.91
C LEU A 87 -0.75 -5.83 -9.19
N MET A 88 -0.68 -7.07 -8.70
CA MET A 88 0.53 -7.61 -8.07
C MET A 88 1.72 -7.59 -9.04
N ARG A 89 1.54 -8.06 -10.28
CA ARG A 89 2.61 -8.07 -11.30
C ARG A 89 3.15 -6.68 -11.61
N ASP A 90 2.25 -5.73 -11.86
CA ASP A 90 2.63 -4.43 -12.41
C ASP A 90 3.06 -3.46 -11.30
N PHE A 91 2.33 -3.43 -10.18
CA PHE A 91 2.62 -2.52 -9.05
C PHE A 91 3.56 -3.15 -8.02
N GLY A 92 3.26 -4.36 -7.55
CA GLY A 92 4.08 -5.03 -6.53
C GLY A 92 5.44 -5.46 -7.08
N GLU A 93 5.44 -6.27 -8.13
CA GLU A 93 6.67 -6.90 -8.65
C GLU A 93 7.43 -5.99 -9.63
N GLY A 94 6.72 -5.38 -10.57
CA GLY A 94 7.30 -4.61 -11.67
C GLY A 94 7.78 -3.22 -11.27
N TYR A 95 7.22 -2.66 -10.20
CA TYR A 95 7.55 -1.33 -9.69
C TYR A 95 8.17 -1.42 -8.29
N HIS A 96 7.41 -1.80 -7.26
CA HIS A 96 7.87 -1.76 -5.87
C HIS A 96 9.11 -2.65 -5.61
N GLU A 97 8.98 -3.97 -5.82
CA GLU A 97 10.10 -4.91 -5.65
C GLU A 97 11.26 -4.53 -6.58
N LYS A 98 10.97 -3.97 -7.77
CA LYS A 98 12.02 -3.57 -8.69
C LYS A 98 12.83 -2.41 -8.13
N THR A 99 12.18 -1.41 -7.55
CA THR A 99 12.81 -0.29 -6.85
C THR A 99 13.68 -0.81 -5.71
N GLU A 100 13.20 -1.76 -4.92
CA GLU A 100 14.00 -2.37 -3.87
C GLU A 100 15.25 -3.09 -4.40
N GLU A 101 15.06 -3.93 -5.41
CA GLU A 101 16.12 -4.71 -6.06
C GLU A 101 17.22 -3.81 -6.66
N THR A 102 16.85 -2.64 -7.20
CA THR A 102 17.80 -1.74 -7.89
C THR A 102 18.34 -0.63 -7.01
N GLU A 103 17.56 -0.13 -6.05
CA GLU A 103 17.91 1.06 -5.28
C GLU A 103 18.17 0.75 -3.80
N VAL A 104 17.39 -0.11 -3.17
CA VAL A 104 17.45 -0.33 -1.71
C VAL A 104 18.48 -1.40 -1.36
N PHE A 105 18.31 -2.62 -1.88
CA PHE A 105 19.11 -3.78 -1.53
C PHE A 105 20.61 -3.58 -1.82
N PRO A 106 21.04 -3.03 -2.98
CA PRO A 106 22.46 -2.87 -3.26
C PRO A 106 23.17 -1.92 -2.27
N ARG A 107 22.47 -0.91 -1.76
CA ARG A 107 23.04 0.08 -0.83
C ARG A 107 23.23 -0.50 0.56
N LEU A 108 22.27 -1.28 1.05
CA LEU A 108 22.40 -2.05 2.30
C LEU A 108 23.58 -3.03 2.24
N VAL A 109 23.66 -3.82 1.17
CA VAL A 109 24.75 -4.80 0.99
C VAL A 109 26.10 -4.09 0.90
N LYS A 110 26.19 -2.97 0.17
CA LYS A 110 27.42 -2.17 0.07
C LYS A 110 27.85 -1.59 1.41
N ALA A 111 26.90 -1.24 2.28
CA ALA A 111 27.15 -0.79 3.65
C ALA A 111 27.48 -1.95 4.62
N GLY A 112 27.51 -3.20 4.15
CA GLY A 112 27.77 -4.38 4.98
C GLY A 112 26.60 -4.77 5.88
N GLN A 113 25.36 -4.36 5.56
CA GLN A 113 24.17 -4.61 6.37
C GLN A 113 23.19 -5.56 5.65
N GLN A 114 22.44 -6.34 6.44
CA GLN A 114 21.27 -7.14 6.00
C GLN A 114 21.50 -8.12 4.84
N LYS A 115 22.75 -8.53 4.56
CA LYS A 115 23.10 -9.34 3.38
C LYS A 115 22.29 -10.64 3.30
N GLU A 116 22.17 -11.36 4.40
CA GLU A 116 21.44 -12.62 4.46
C GLU A 116 19.94 -12.42 4.25
N LEU A 117 19.37 -11.35 4.83
CA LEU A 117 17.97 -10.99 4.65
C LEU A 117 17.68 -10.63 3.18
N VAL A 118 18.49 -9.73 2.59
CA VAL A 118 18.39 -9.35 1.18
C VAL A 118 18.44 -10.57 0.25
N GLN A 119 19.33 -11.53 0.52
CA GLN A 119 19.40 -12.74 -0.29
C GLN A 119 18.11 -13.58 -0.24
N VAL A 120 17.46 -13.64 0.92
CA VAL A 120 16.16 -14.32 1.09
C VAL A 120 15.05 -13.56 0.36
N LEU A 121 15.00 -12.22 0.50
CA LEU A 121 13.99 -11.38 -0.15
C LEU A 121 14.05 -11.51 -1.67
N LEU A 122 15.26 -11.48 -2.26
CA LEU A 122 15.46 -11.71 -3.70
C LEU A 122 14.93 -13.08 -4.18
N VAL A 123 15.13 -14.14 -3.38
CA VAL A 123 14.59 -15.47 -3.69
C VAL A 123 13.06 -15.46 -3.61
N GLN A 124 12.49 -14.75 -2.63
CA GLN A 124 11.05 -14.62 -2.46
C GLN A 124 10.40 -13.82 -3.59
N HIS A 125 10.99 -12.68 -4.02
CA HIS A 125 10.54 -11.93 -5.20
C HIS A 125 10.49 -12.82 -6.45
N ALA A 126 11.56 -13.59 -6.70
CA ALA A 126 11.62 -14.50 -7.84
C ALA A 126 10.59 -15.63 -7.75
N ALA A 127 10.25 -16.10 -6.54
CA ALA A 127 9.19 -17.08 -6.33
C ALA A 127 7.80 -16.45 -6.52
N GLY A 128 7.59 -15.22 -6.04
CA GLY A 128 6.36 -14.44 -6.20
C GLY A 128 6.00 -14.29 -7.67
N ARG A 129 6.93 -13.78 -8.48
CA ARG A 129 6.76 -13.63 -9.94
C ARG A 129 6.33 -14.92 -10.65
N LYS A 130 6.83 -16.08 -10.22
CA LYS A 130 6.43 -17.38 -10.79
C LYS A 130 4.99 -17.73 -10.44
N VAL A 131 4.57 -17.48 -9.19
CA VAL A 131 3.19 -17.70 -8.76
C VAL A 131 2.25 -16.74 -9.49
N THR A 132 2.58 -15.46 -9.55
CA THR A 132 1.77 -14.46 -10.27
C THR A 132 1.59 -14.82 -11.75
N ALA A 133 2.65 -15.27 -12.43
CA ALA A 133 2.55 -15.78 -13.80
C ALA A 133 1.61 -16.99 -13.91
N ALA A 134 1.66 -17.93 -12.95
CA ALA A 134 0.77 -19.09 -12.92
C ALA A 134 -0.70 -18.69 -12.68
N LEU A 135 -0.97 -17.71 -11.82
CA LEU A 135 -2.31 -17.18 -11.57
C LEU A 135 -2.90 -16.52 -12.82
N LEU A 136 -2.10 -15.73 -13.54
CA LEU A 136 -2.50 -15.12 -14.82
C LEU A 136 -2.81 -16.18 -15.88
N ALA A 137 -2.01 -17.24 -15.96
CA ALA A 137 -2.28 -18.37 -16.85
C ALA A 137 -3.57 -19.11 -16.46
N ALA A 138 -3.80 -19.34 -15.17
CA ALA A 138 -4.97 -20.05 -14.66
C ALA A 138 -6.29 -19.29 -14.85
N THR A 139 -6.22 -17.95 -14.95
CA THR A 139 -7.38 -17.08 -15.22
C THR A 139 -7.62 -16.81 -16.70
N SER A 140 -6.80 -17.38 -17.59
CA SER A 140 -6.92 -17.18 -19.03
C SER A 140 -7.94 -18.14 -19.67
N GLY A 141 -8.84 -17.58 -20.49
CA GLY A 141 -9.75 -18.35 -21.34
C GLY A 141 -11.11 -18.70 -20.71
N ARG A 142 -12.03 -19.19 -21.55
CA ARG A 142 -13.46 -19.38 -21.18
C ARG A 142 -13.71 -20.49 -20.15
N ALA A 143 -12.78 -21.43 -20.00
CA ALA A 143 -12.88 -22.55 -19.06
C ALA A 143 -12.05 -22.33 -17.78
N ALA A 144 -11.57 -21.10 -17.53
CA ALA A 144 -10.78 -20.78 -16.36
C ALA A 144 -11.54 -21.11 -15.07
N LEU A 145 -10.91 -21.90 -14.20
CA LEU A 145 -11.37 -22.29 -12.87
C LEU A 145 -12.75 -22.99 -12.87
N THR A 146 -13.12 -23.68 -13.95
CA THR A 146 -14.33 -24.52 -13.96
C THR A 146 -14.10 -25.91 -13.36
N GLN A 147 -12.85 -26.41 -13.40
CA GLN A 147 -12.49 -27.73 -12.90
C GLN A 147 -12.10 -27.70 -11.42
N PRO A 148 -12.62 -28.60 -10.56
CA PRO A 148 -12.30 -28.63 -9.14
C PRO A 148 -10.80 -28.71 -8.83
N GLN A 149 -10.05 -29.50 -9.59
CA GLN A 149 -8.61 -29.66 -9.40
C GLN A 149 -7.84 -28.35 -9.66
N GLN A 150 -8.26 -27.58 -10.67
CA GLN A 150 -7.66 -26.28 -10.98
C GLN A 150 -7.95 -25.27 -9.87
N ARG A 151 -9.18 -25.25 -9.33
CA ARG A 151 -9.54 -24.41 -8.19
C ARG A 151 -8.69 -24.73 -6.95
N THR A 152 -8.52 -26.01 -6.63
CA THR A 152 -7.69 -26.45 -5.51
C THR A 152 -6.24 -26.02 -5.66
N GLU A 153 -5.66 -26.16 -6.86
CA GLU A 153 -4.28 -25.76 -7.10
C GLU A 153 -4.10 -24.25 -6.98
N VAL A 154 -5.01 -23.45 -7.54
CA VAL A 154 -4.96 -21.99 -7.41
C VAL A 154 -5.15 -21.55 -5.95
N ALA A 155 -6.08 -22.14 -5.21
CA ALA A 155 -6.25 -21.83 -3.78
C ALA A 155 -4.98 -22.15 -2.98
N ARG A 156 -4.31 -23.27 -3.29
CA ARG A 156 -3.02 -23.65 -2.69
C ARG A 156 -1.92 -22.63 -3.01
N GLN A 157 -1.84 -22.18 -4.27
CA GLN A 157 -0.86 -21.16 -4.69
C GLN A 157 -1.09 -19.82 -3.98
N LEU A 158 -2.35 -19.35 -3.90
CA LEU A 158 -2.71 -18.12 -3.18
C LEU A 158 -2.33 -18.22 -1.70
N THR A 159 -2.70 -19.31 -1.04
CA THR A 159 -2.37 -19.55 0.38
C THR A 159 -0.85 -19.57 0.60
N GLY A 160 -0.10 -20.21 -0.31
CA GLY A 160 1.36 -20.24 -0.26
C GLY A 160 2.00 -18.87 -0.46
N PHE A 161 1.46 -18.07 -1.38
CA PHE A 161 1.89 -16.69 -1.63
C PHE A 161 1.67 -15.81 -0.40
N ILE A 162 0.47 -15.84 0.19
CA ILE A 162 0.12 -15.08 1.41
C ILE A 162 1.07 -15.45 2.56
N ARG A 163 1.26 -16.75 2.80
CA ARG A 163 2.15 -17.24 3.86
C ARG A 163 3.61 -16.79 3.67
N MET A 164 4.01 -16.51 2.44
CA MET A 164 5.34 -15.96 2.12
C MET A 164 5.39 -14.44 2.26
N TYR A 165 4.44 -13.72 1.68
CA TYR A 165 4.48 -12.25 1.58
C TYR A 165 4.12 -11.53 2.88
N GLU A 166 3.27 -12.11 3.74
CA GLU A 166 2.97 -11.53 5.06
C GLU A 166 4.24 -11.30 5.92
N PRO A 167 5.07 -12.32 6.21
CA PRO A 167 6.31 -12.11 6.95
C PRO A 167 7.40 -11.39 6.14
N HIS A 168 7.34 -11.43 4.80
CA HIS A 168 8.25 -10.71 3.91
C HIS A 168 8.12 -9.19 4.11
N ALA A 169 6.94 -8.64 3.82
CA ALA A 169 6.67 -7.22 3.96
C ALA A 169 6.81 -6.74 5.41
N ALA A 170 6.46 -7.60 6.39
CA ALA A 170 6.65 -7.27 7.80
C ALA A 170 8.14 -7.08 8.17
N ARG A 171 9.05 -7.88 7.59
CA ARG A 171 10.49 -7.77 7.86
C ARG A 171 11.12 -6.61 7.09
N GLU A 172 10.62 -6.31 5.90
CA GLU A 172 11.04 -5.12 5.18
C GLU A 172 10.70 -3.86 5.97
N ASP A 173 9.44 -3.71 6.39
CA ASP A 173 8.98 -2.54 7.15
C ASP A 173 9.71 -2.34 8.49
N THR A 174 10.00 -3.43 9.20
CA THR A 174 10.46 -3.34 10.60
C THR A 174 11.96 -3.54 10.78
N VAL A 175 12.65 -4.11 9.79
CA VAL A 175 14.09 -4.42 9.86
C VAL A 175 14.85 -3.78 8.72
N LEU A 176 14.42 -4.03 7.48
CA LEU A 176 15.17 -3.61 6.29
C LEU A 176 15.10 -2.10 6.08
N PHE A 177 13.91 -1.51 6.03
CA PHE A 177 13.72 -0.09 5.76
C PHE A 177 14.27 0.82 6.87
N PRO A 178 14.15 0.49 8.17
CA PRO A 178 14.86 1.25 9.21
C PRO A 178 16.37 1.21 9.05
N ALA A 179 16.95 0.05 8.70
CA ALA A 179 18.38 -0.05 8.42
C ALA A 179 18.77 0.81 7.20
N PHE A 180 17.93 0.82 6.17
CA PHE A 180 18.13 1.62 4.96
C PHE A 180 18.07 3.12 5.24
N ARG A 181 17.07 3.58 6.01
CA ARG A 181 16.94 4.98 6.42
C ARG A 181 18.18 5.49 7.16
N ASN A 182 18.80 4.64 7.98
CA ASN A 182 19.99 4.99 8.76
C ASN A 182 21.28 5.14 7.93
N LEU A 183 21.25 4.85 6.63
CA LEU A 183 22.40 5.05 5.74
C LEU A 183 22.57 6.50 5.28
N PHE A 184 21.57 7.36 5.49
CA PHE A 184 21.50 8.68 4.89
C PHE A 184 21.25 9.77 5.93
N ASP A 185 21.85 10.94 5.72
CA ASP A 185 21.36 12.16 6.33
C ASP A 185 20.02 12.59 5.70
N GLU A 186 19.37 13.60 6.28
CA GLU A 186 18.06 14.08 5.83
C GLU A 186 18.07 14.50 4.36
N LYS A 187 19.05 15.32 3.95
CA LYS A 187 19.14 15.82 2.59
C LYS A 187 19.33 14.70 1.56
N GLN A 188 20.23 13.75 1.84
CA GLN A 188 20.47 12.61 0.96
C GLN A 188 19.24 11.71 0.84
N PHE A 189 18.44 11.65 1.90
CA PHE A 189 17.22 10.86 1.93
C PHE A 189 16.08 11.53 1.15
N ASP A 190 15.96 12.86 1.23
CA ASP A 190 15.00 13.63 0.43
C ASP A 190 15.33 13.49 -1.07
N GLU A 191 16.60 13.64 -1.45
CA GLU A 191 17.06 13.41 -2.84
C GLU A 191 16.80 11.97 -3.33
N LEU A 192 16.66 11.00 -2.42
CA LEU A 192 16.29 9.64 -2.77
C LEU A 192 14.77 9.51 -2.98
N GLY A 193 13.95 10.20 -2.19
CA GLY A 193 12.50 10.28 -2.38
C GLY A 193 12.14 10.79 -3.77
N GLU A 194 12.72 11.91 -4.19
CA GLU A 194 12.53 12.47 -5.54
C GLU A 194 12.84 11.45 -6.66
N ARG A 195 13.89 10.64 -6.48
CA ARG A 195 14.23 9.59 -7.45
C ARG A 195 13.19 8.48 -7.49
N PHE A 196 12.58 8.14 -6.36
CA PHE A 196 11.51 7.13 -6.32
C PHE A 196 10.26 7.66 -7.00
N GLU A 197 9.87 8.91 -6.73
CA GLU A 197 8.76 9.56 -7.43
C GLU A 197 8.96 9.62 -8.95
N GLU A 198 10.17 9.97 -9.42
CA GLU A 198 10.50 9.94 -10.85
C GLU A 198 10.36 8.52 -11.45
N GLN A 199 10.75 7.49 -10.70
CA GLN A 199 10.61 6.09 -11.12
C GLN A 199 9.14 5.67 -11.17
N GLU A 200 8.34 6.04 -10.16
CA GLU A 200 6.89 5.81 -10.14
C GLU A 200 6.24 6.44 -11.36
N HIS A 201 6.48 7.73 -11.59
CA HIS A 201 5.92 8.47 -12.72
C HIS A 201 6.29 7.84 -14.06
N ARG A 202 7.52 7.35 -14.21
CA ARG A 202 7.97 6.69 -15.44
C ARG A 202 7.30 5.35 -15.68
N LEU A 203 7.10 4.55 -14.62
CA LEU A 203 6.61 3.17 -14.73
C LEU A 203 5.08 3.07 -14.67
N LEU A 204 4.44 3.90 -13.85
CA LEU A 204 3.02 3.84 -13.52
C LEU A 204 2.25 5.10 -13.96
N GLY A 205 2.94 6.16 -14.38
CA GLY A 205 2.35 7.45 -14.71
C GLY A 205 2.16 8.34 -13.47
N SER A 206 1.65 9.55 -13.68
CA SER A 206 1.56 10.61 -12.65
C SER A 206 0.57 10.36 -11.50
N ASN A 207 -0.07 9.20 -11.45
CA ASN A 207 -1.04 8.82 -10.42
C ASN A 207 -0.93 7.33 -10.12
N GLY A 208 0.29 6.78 -10.13
CA GLY A 208 0.55 5.34 -10.06
C GLY A 208 -0.06 4.72 -8.81
N PHE A 209 0.33 5.28 -7.65
CA PHE A 209 -0.17 4.91 -6.33
C PHE A 209 -1.69 5.08 -6.23
N GLU A 210 -2.25 6.22 -6.61
CA GLU A 210 -3.70 6.49 -6.50
C GLU A 210 -4.52 5.54 -7.37
N ASN A 211 -4.02 5.19 -8.56
CA ASN A 211 -4.68 4.26 -9.45
C ASN A 211 -4.64 2.83 -8.88
N ALA A 212 -3.50 2.40 -8.35
CA ALA A 212 -3.37 1.12 -7.65
C ALA A 212 -4.29 1.04 -6.42
N LEU A 213 -4.37 2.14 -5.64
CA LEU A 213 -5.26 2.27 -4.50
C LEU A 213 -6.74 2.16 -4.88
N LYS A 214 -7.15 2.82 -5.97
CA LYS A 214 -8.51 2.73 -6.49
C LYS A 214 -8.84 1.32 -6.98
N GLU A 215 -7.88 0.67 -7.66
CA GLU A 215 -8.05 -0.68 -8.19
C GLU A 215 -8.22 -1.69 -7.06
N VAL A 216 -7.33 -1.71 -6.06
CA VAL A 216 -7.46 -2.65 -4.93
C VAL A 216 -8.75 -2.43 -4.15
N ALA A 217 -9.16 -1.17 -3.96
CA ALA A 217 -10.44 -0.86 -3.32
C ALA A 217 -11.64 -1.36 -4.14
N GLN A 218 -11.54 -1.37 -5.47
CA GLN A 218 -12.60 -1.93 -6.32
C GLN A 218 -12.63 -3.45 -6.24
N LEU A 219 -11.47 -4.12 -6.20
CA LEU A 219 -11.39 -5.57 -6.04
C LEU A 219 -12.02 -6.02 -4.71
N GLU A 220 -11.76 -5.29 -3.62
CA GLU A 220 -12.41 -5.52 -2.34
C GLU A 220 -13.93 -5.33 -2.40
N ARG A 221 -14.42 -4.34 -3.15
CA ARG A 221 -15.86 -4.14 -3.39
C ARG A 221 -16.46 -5.29 -4.18
N ASP A 222 -15.79 -5.74 -5.22
CA ASP A 222 -16.25 -6.85 -6.08
C ASP A 222 -16.37 -8.17 -5.29
N LEU A 223 -15.56 -8.34 -4.24
CA LEU A 223 -15.66 -9.46 -3.30
C LEU A 223 -16.53 -9.14 -2.08
N GLY A 224 -16.97 -7.91 -1.88
CA GLY A 224 -17.73 -7.52 -0.69
C GLY A 224 -16.91 -7.50 0.61
N ILE A 225 -15.57 -7.43 0.54
CA ILE A 225 -14.65 -7.34 1.69
C ILE A 225 -14.18 -5.91 1.98
N HIS A 226 -14.74 -4.91 1.31
CA HIS A 226 -14.39 -3.49 1.49
C HIS A 226 -14.88 -2.87 2.81
N ASP A 227 -15.91 -3.47 3.43
CA ASP A 227 -16.45 -2.98 4.70
C ASP A 227 -15.61 -3.53 5.86
N LEU A 228 -14.77 -2.66 6.44
CA LEU A 228 -13.87 -3.01 7.54
C LEU A 228 -14.61 -3.54 8.77
N ALA A 229 -15.85 -3.08 9.02
CA ALA A 229 -16.64 -3.54 10.17
C ALA A 229 -16.95 -5.04 10.12
N ARG A 230 -16.92 -5.65 8.93
CA ARG A 230 -17.12 -7.10 8.76
C ARG A 230 -15.98 -7.95 9.32
N PHE A 231 -14.81 -7.36 9.58
CA PHE A 231 -13.68 -8.03 10.20
C PHE A 231 -13.65 -7.88 11.73
N THR A 232 -14.59 -7.11 12.31
CA THR A 232 -14.71 -7.01 13.77
C THR A 232 -15.04 -8.37 14.35
N VAL A 233 -14.19 -8.87 15.26
CA VAL A 233 -14.43 -10.11 15.98
C VAL A 233 -15.71 -9.94 16.80
N ALA A 234 -16.68 -10.83 16.60
CA ALA A 234 -17.90 -10.82 17.39
C ALA A 234 -17.60 -11.13 18.86
N GLU A 235 -18.12 -10.31 19.77
CA GLU A 235 -18.16 -10.64 21.19
C GLU A 235 -19.14 -11.82 21.39
N LYS A 236 -18.69 -12.85 22.13
CA LYS A 236 -19.53 -14.01 22.49
C LYS A 236 -20.40 -13.71 23.70
#